data_AF-A0A661D9C3-F1
#
_entry.id   AF-A0A661D9C3-F1
#
_cell.length_a   1.000
_cell.length_b   1.000
_cell.length_c   1.000
_cell.angle_alpha   90.00
_cell.angle_beta   90.00
_cell.angle_gamma   90.00
#
_symmetry.space_group_name_H-M   'P 1'
#
loop_
_entity.id
_entity.type
_entity.pdbx_description
1 polymer ?
#
loop_
_entity_poly.entity_id
_entity_poly.type
_entity_poly.pdbx_seq_one_letter_code
_entity_poly.pdbx_strand_id
1 'polypeptide(L)' 'MVSSLGKRKFPNATSILILADGGVRPGSRHHVFKESLQNLSNELGIELRIAHSPPIRLHYIQ' A
#
# COMPACT_ATOMS: atom_id res chain seq x y z
N MET A 1 -6.16 -13.16 5.33
CA MET A 1 -7.52 -12.82 5.84
C MET A 1 -7.97 -11.53 5.17
N VAL A 2 -8.56 -11.65 3.99
CA VAL A 2 -9.10 -10.51 3.25
C VAL A 2 -10.47 -10.15 3.85
N SER A 3 -10.58 -8.92 4.36
CA SER A 3 -11.76 -8.47 5.09
C SER A 3 -12.98 -8.35 4.16
N SER A 4 -13.97 -9.22 4.34
CA SER A 4 -15.27 -9.17 3.64
C SER A 4 -16.02 -7.85 3.84
N LEU A 5 -15.65 -7.06 4.85
CA LEU A 5 -16.22 -5.74 5.12
C LEU A 5 -15.92 -4.74 4.00
N GLY A 6 -14.72 -4.79 3.41
CA GLY A 6 -14.33 -3.89 2.33
C GLY A 6 -15.19 -4.10 1.08
N LYS A 7 -15.32 -5.38 0.65
CA LYS A 7 -16.18 -5.77 -0.48
C LYS A 7 -17.65 -5.40 -0.25
N ARG A 8 -18.17 -5.55 0.98
CA ARG A 8 -19.56 -5.16 1.30
C ARG A 8 -19.78 -3.65 1.28
N LYS A 9 -18.84 -2.86 1.76
CA LYS A 9 -18.96 -1.39 1.79
C LYS A 9 -18.74 -0.74 0.43
N PHE A 10 -17.91 -1.36 -0.42
CA PHE A 10 -17.56 -0.83 -1.73
C PHE A 10 -17.68 -1.93 -2.81
N PRO A 11 -18.89 -2.42 -3.10
CA PRO A 11 -19.08 -3.58 -3.99
C PRO A 11 -18.65 -3.32 -5.45
N ASN A 12 -18.63 -2.06 -5.87
CA ASN A 12 -18.29 -1.65 -7.23
C ASN A 12 -16.88 -1.04 -7.34
N ALA A 13 -16.07 -1.09 -6.27
CA ALA A 13 -14.72 -0.55 -6.32
C ALA A 13 -13.84 -1.38 -7.26
N THR A 14 -13.27 -0.73 -8.27
CA THR A 14 -12.37 -1.34 -9.26
C THR A 14 -10.90 -1.23 -8.86
N SER A 15 -10.59 -0.34 -7.90
CA SER A 15 -9.23 -0.13 -7.41
C SER A 15 -9.20 0.26 -5.93
N ILE A 16 -8.07 -0.01 -5.27
CA ILE A 16 -7.76 0.47 -3.91
C ILE A 16 -6.50 1.32 -3.96
N LEU A 17 -6.55 2.50 -3.34
CA LEU A 17 -5.38 3.35 -3.11
C LEU A 17 -4.81 3.09 -1.71
N ILE A 18 -3.55 2.70 -1.65
CA ILE A 18 -2.77 2.51 -0.43
C ILE A 18 -1.80 3.70 -0.31
N LEU A 19 -2.03 4.55 0.68
CA LEU A 19 -1.11 5.61 1.06
C LEU A 19 -0.08 5.02 2.02
N ALA A 20 1.13 4.78 1.53
CA ALA A 20 2.21 4.19 2.30
C ALA A 20 3.21 5.30 2.68
N ASP A 21 3.16 5.74 3.93
CA ASP A 21 4.24 6.56 4.50
C ASP A 21 5.49 5.68 4.57
N GLY A 22 6.43 5.91 3.66
CA GLY A 22 7.70 5.19 3.60
C GLY A 22 8.55 5.58 4.80
N GLY A 23 8.23 5.04 5.98
CA GLY A 23 8.95 5.32 7.21
C GLY A 23 10.47 5.15 7.03
N VAL A 24 11.24 5.91 7.80
CA VAL A 24 12.71 6.09 7.68
C VAL A 24 13.54 4.83 7.98
N ARG A 25 12.91 3.64 8.09
CA ARG A 25 13.61 2.41 8.47
C ARG A 25 14.22 1.71 7.25
N PRO A 26 15.37 1.03 7.37
CA PRO A 26 16.10 0.45 6.23
C PRO A 26 15.36 -0.67 5.47
N GLY A 27 14.19 -1.10 5.97
CA GLY A 27 13.39 -2.19 5.40
C GLY A 27 12.35 -1.76 4.34
N SER A 28 12.25 -0.47 4.01
CA SER A 28 11.25 0.04 3.03
C SER A 28 11.44 -0.47 1.60
N ARG A 29 12.53 -1.19 1.33
CA ARG A 29 12.87 -1.80 0.03
C ARG A 29 12.61 -3.31 -0.05
N HIS A 30 11.90 -3.90 0.91
CA HIS A 30 11.70 -5.35 0.90
C HIS A 30 10.75 -5.80 -0.23
N HIS A 31 11.27 -6.63 -1.14
CA HIS A 31 10.52 -7.25 -2.23
C HIS A 31 9.29 -8.03 -1.74
N VAL A 32 9.34 -8.54 -0.50
CA VAL A 32 8.22 -9.22 0.19
C VAL A 32 6.97 -8.34 0.26
N PHE A 33 7.12 -7.02 0.45
CA PHE A 33 5.98 -6.11 0.51
C PHE A 33 5.28 -6.03 -0.86
N LYS A 34 6.05 -5.90 -1.94
CA LYS A 34 5.51 -5.86 -3.30
C LYS A 34 4.86 -7.18 -3.70
N GLU A 35 5.50 -8.30 -3.39
CA GLU A 35 4.97 -9.64 -3.66
C GLU A 35 3.66 -9.91 -2.91
N SER A 36 3.60 -9.53 -1.63
CA SER A 36 2.38 -9.68 -0.83
C SER A 36 1.23 -8.85 -1.40
N LEU A 37 1.51 -7.64 -1.90
CA LEU A 37 0.51 -6.81 -2.55
C LEU A 37 0.07 -7.37 -3.90
N GLN A 38 0.98 -7.96 -4.67
CA GLN A 38 0.61 -8.64 -5.92
C GLN A 38 -0.31 -9.84 -5.65
N ASN A 39 0.04 -10.67 -4.67
CA ASN A 39 -0.79 -11.81 -4.28
C ASN A 39 -2.18 -11.35 -3.80
N LEU A 40 -2.24 -10.25 -3.04
CA LEU A 40 -3.49 -9.66 -2.61
C LEU A 40 -4.33 -9.12 -3.78
N SER A 41 -3.70 -8.43 -4.74
CA SER A 41 -4.38 -7.95 -5.95
C SER A 41 -4.96 -9.11 -6.76
N ASN A 42 -4.19 -10.21 -6.91
CA ASN A 42 -4.63 -11.42 -7.60
C ASN A 42 -5.80 -12.10 -6.87
N GLU A 43 -5.75 -12.22 -5.55
CA GLU A 43 -6.83 -12.79 -4.73
C GLU A 43 -8.11 -11.95 -4.81
N LEU A 44 -7.97 -10.63 -4.86
CA LEU A 44 -9.09 -9.71 -4.88
C LEU A 44 -9.67 -9.47 -6.28
N GLY A 45 -8.88 -9.64 -7.33
CA GLY A 45 -9.24 -9.28 -8.70
C GLY A 45 -9.40 -7.77 -8.90
N ILE A 46 -8.75 -6.95 -8.07
CA ILE A 46 -8.84 -5.49 -8.11
C ILE A 46 -7.46 -4.85 -8.23
N GLU A 47 -7.40 -3.71 -8.88
CA GLU A 47 -6.17 -2.94 -9.04
C GLU A 47 -5.73 -2.34 -7.69
N LEU A 48 -4.48 -2.55 -7.28
CA LEU A 48 -3.90 -1.87 -6.11
C LEU A 48 -2.96 -0.76 -6.58
N ARG A 49 -3.21 0.47 -6.15
CA ARG A 49 -2.36 1.64 -6.40
C ARG A 49 -1.65 2.01 -5.10
N ILE A 50 -0.33 2.19 -5.16
CA ILE A 50 0.46 2.62 -4.01
C ILE A 50 0.95 4.03 -4.26
N ALA A 51 0.58 4.95 -3.38
CA ALA A 51 1.13 6.29 -3.34
C ALA A 51 2.06 6.40 -2.13
N HIS A 52 3.32 6.72 -2.37
CA HIS A 52 4.26 7.04 -1.31
C HIS A 52 4.16 8.51 -0.95
N SER A 53 3.90 8.80 0.32
CA SER A 53 4.11 10.15 0.84
C SER A 53 5.58 10.53 0.64
N PRO A 54 5.88 11.74 0.12
CA PRO A 54 7.26 12.17 -0.06
C PRO A 54 7.96 12.11 1.31
N PRO A 55 9.19 11.57 1.37
CA PRO A 55 9.92 11.53 2.63
C PRO A 55 10.08 12.96 3.13
N ILE A 56 9.60 13.22 4.34
CA ILE A 56 9.81 14.50 5.01
C ILE A 56 11.31 14.59 5.30
N ARG A 57 12.09 15.20 4.40
CA ARG A 57 13.46 15.60 4.70
C ARG A 57 13.37 16.85 5.58
N LEU A 58 13.34 16.67 6.90
CA LEU A 58 13.89 17.71 7.79
C LEU A 58 15.41 17.72 7.56
N HIS A 59 15.88 18.51 6.61
CA HIS A 59 17.22 19.09 6.69
C HIS A 59 17.09 20.33 7.58
N TYR A 60 17.32 20.14 8.87
CA TYR A 60 17.55 21.25 9.79
C TYR A 60 18.47 20.77 10.91
N ILE A 61 19.77 20.73 10.64
CA ILE A 61 20.81 21.03 11.64
C ILE A 61 21.99 21.64 10.86
N GLN A 62 22.51 22.74 11.43
CA GLN A 62 23.56 23.65 10.93
C GLN A 62 24.82 22.97 10.39
#